data_AF-A0A7V9JPB3-F1
#
_entry.id   AF-A0A7V9JPB3-F1
#
_cell.length_a   1.000
_cell.length_b   1.000
_cell.length_c   1.000
_cell.angle_alpha   90.00
_cell.angle_beta   90.00
_cell.angle_gamma   90.00
#
_symmetry.space_group_name_H-M   'P 1'
#
loop_
_entity.id
_entity.type
_entity.pdbx_description
1 polymer ?
#
loop_
_entity_poly.entity_id
_entity_poly.type
_entity_poly.pdbx_seq_one_letter_code
_entity_poly.pdbx_strand_id
1 'polypeptide(L)'
;METLDGMWNVERVSGVMPPLLGIRKRIEGARGETALGALPGVPFRVQGLELHYEPPLSGFVDRLEPHGEGYSGRAFFRGREYGTFTLRRREVAGSAVESRLVKHLDEAFALEQNVRTMLDGMIRTTDDPGLREAFEQHREETRRHADLMRGRLEAHGAKPSLVREAGGILGALTKLPLDLVRGDRAARNARDAYVTEHLEIAGYELLERIARRAEDDETVEACRSIRHEEQAMAERIAASWDAVAG
;
A
#
# COMPACT_ATOMS: atom_id res chain seq x y z
N MET A 1 4.01 27.62 18.55
CA MET A 1 3.57 26.68 19.60
C MET A 1 3.20 25.39 18.90
N GLU A 2 3.85 24.28 19.23
CA GLU A 2 3.45 22.98 18.67
C GLU A 2 2.04 22.65 19.14
N THR A 3 1.19 22.27 18.18
CA THR A 3 -0.20 21.92 18.44
C THR A 3 -0.25 20.49 18.99
N LEU A 4 -1.08 20.26 20.01
CA LEU A 4 -1.36 18.92 20.53
C LEU A 4 -2.05 18.00 19.50
N ASP A 5 -2.54 18.58 18.40
CA ASP A 5 -3.23 17.85 17.34
C ASP A 5 -2.37 16.71 16.75
N GLY A 6 -3.05 15.59 16.53
CA GLY A 6 -2.48 14.39 15.94
C GLY A 6 -2.72 13.13 16.77
N MET A 7 -2.04 12.06 16.36
CA MET A 7 -2.06 10.77 17.05
C MET A 7 -0.81 10.58 17.91
N TRP A 8 -1.00 10.04 19.10
CA TRP A 8 0.04 9.86 20.10
C TRP A 8 0.02 8.43 20.63
N ASN A 9 1.19 7.79 20.66
CA ASN A 9 1.37 6.56 21.43
C ASN A 9 1.65 6.96 22.89
N VAL A 10 0.98 6.29 23.82
CA VAL A 10 1.16 6.53 25.25
C VAL A 10 2.02 5.43 25.85
N GLU A 11 3.20 5.80 26.34
CA GLU A 11 4.11 4.90 27.04
C GLU A 11 4.12 5.25 28.53
N ARG A 12 3.67 4.33 29.38
CA ARG A 12 3.66 4.53 30.84
C ARG A 12 5.08 4.40 31.38
N VAL A 13 5.50 5.38 32.18
CA VAL A 13 6.84 5.44 32.78
C VAL A 13 6.79 4.93 34.22
N SER A 14 5.77 5.32 35.00
CA SER A 14 5.57 4.82 36.36
C SER A 14 4.10 4.92 36.82
N GLY A 15 3.77 4.30 37.96
CA GLY A 15 2.46 4.43 38.61
C GLY A 15 1.92 3.14 39.22
N VAL A 16 0.74 3.25 39.84
CA VAL A 16 0.08 2.17 40.59
C VAL A 16 -0.78 1.22 39.73
N MET A 17 -0.97 1.56 38.45
CA MET A 17 -1.75 0.75 37.51
C MET A 17 -0.82 -0.17 36.69
N PRO A 18 -1.25 -1.41 36.37
CA PRO A 18 -0.47 -2.30 35.52
C PRO A 18 -0.18 -1.67 34.15
N PRO A 19 0.95 -1.99 33.51
CA PRO A 19 1.30 -1.45 32.21
C PRO A 19 0.28 -1.91 31.15
N LEU A 20 -0.53 -0.97 30.68
CA LEU A 20 -1.48 -1.19 29.60
C LEU A 20 -0.77 -0.89 28.28
N LEU A 21 -0.44 -1.93 27.53
CA LEU A 21 0.18 -1.82 26.21
C LEU A 21 -0.85 -1.38 25.17
N GLY A 22 -0.43 -0.53 24.22
CA GLY A 22 -1.27 -0.13 23.08
C GLY A 22 -2.28 0.99 23.37
N ILE A 23 -2.07 1.78 24.43
CA ILE A 23 -2.84 3.01 24.65
C ILE A 23 -2.44 4.05 23.61
N ARG A 24 -3.44 4.66 22.98
CA ARG A 24 -3.28 5.72 21.99
C ARG A 24 -4.18 6.90 22.34
N LYS A 25 -3.72 8.10 22.03
CA LYS A 25 -4.54 9.32 22.11
C LYS A 25 -4.65 9.95 20.73
N ARG A 26 -5.86 10.37 20.35
CA ARG A 26 -6.12 11.20 19.18
C ARG A 26 -6.63 12.55 19.66
N ILE A 27 -6.05 13.64 19.17
CA ILE A 27 -6.39 15.01 19.57
C ILE A 27 -6.68 15.83 18.32
N GLU A 28 -7.81 16.53 18.34
CA GLU A 28 -8.30 17.41 17.26
C GLU A 28 -8.88 18.69 17.91
N GLY A 29 -8.09 19.76 17.91
CA GLY A 29 -8.45 21.05 18.49
C GLY A 29 -8.73 20.95 19.99
N ALA A 30 -9.98 21.24 20.38
CA ALA A 30 -10.40 21.26 21.79
C ALA A 30 -10.88 19.90 22.33
N ARG A 31 -10.78 18.82 21.55
CA ARG A 31 -11.28 17.49 21.90
C ARG A 31 -10.28 16.39 21.56
N GLY A 32 -10.45 15.25 22.18
CA GLY A 32 -9.72 14.05 21.83
C GLY A 32 -10.31 12.80 22.46
N GLU A 33 -9.67 11.67 22.19
CA GLU A 33 -10.05 10.37 22.72
C GLU A 33 -8.83 9.54 23.10
N THR A 34 -8.96 8.70 24.13
CA THR A 34 -7.95 7.71 24.52
C THR A 34 -8.48 6.32 24.16
N ALA A 35 -7.83 5.64 23.21
CA ALA A 35 -8.20 4.30 22.79
C ALA A 35 -7.22 3.25 23.34
N LEU A 36 -7.74 2.08 23.72
CA LEU A 36 -6.96 0.91 24.12
C LEU A 36 -7.26 -0.23 23.15
N GLY A 37 -6.30 -0.58 22.29
CA GLY A 37 -6.51 -1.63 21.29
C GLY A 37 -7.69 -1.33 20.35
N ALA A 38 -8.64 -2.27 20.27
CA ALA A 38 -9.86 -2.16 19.46
C ALA A 38 -11.10 -1.65 20.25
N LEU A 39 -10.93 -1.25 21.51
CA LEU A 39 -12.05 -0.73 22.32
C LEU A 39 -12.43 0.69 21.88
N PRO A 40 -13.71 1.09 22.05
CA PRO A 40 -14.14 2.47 21.85
C PRO A 40 -13.28 3.45 22.65
N GLY A 41 -12.89 4.55 22.03
CA GLY A 41 -12.09 5.59 22.66
C GLY A 41 -12.84 6.28 23.79
N VAL A 42 -12.14 6.58 24.88
CA VAL A 42 -12.66 7.38 25.99
C VAL A 42 -12.48 8.87 25.65
N PRO A 43 -13.56 9.65 25.51
CA PRO A 43 -13.47 11.05 25.14
C PRO A 43 -12.90 11.93 26.26
N PHE A 44 -12.18 12.98 25.87
CA PHE A 44 -11.69 14.04 26.74
C PHE A 44 -11.72 15.41 26.03
N ARG A 45 -11.71 16.48 26.81
CA ARG A 45 -11.54 17.86 26.34
C ARG A 45 -10.13 18.33 26.59
N VAL A 46 -9.62 19.14 25.68
CA VAL A 46 -8.29 19.76 25.78
C VAL A 46 -8.44 21.18 26.32
N GLN A 47 -7.72 21.49 27.40
CA GLN A 47 -7.62 22.82 27.98
C GLN A 47 -6.14 23.18 28.15
N GLY A 48 -5.58 23.88 27.17
CA GLY A 48 -4.13 24.13 27.13
C GLY A 48 -3.35 22.82 27.00
N LEU A 49 -2.62 22.44 28.05
CA LEU A 49 -1.89 21.17 28.13
C LEU A 49 -2.55 20.16 29.08
N GLU A 50 -3.82 20.38 29.45
CA GLU A 50 -4.60 19.45 30.27
C GLU A 50 -5.64 18.71 29.43
N LEU A 51 -5.78 17.40 29.66
CA LEU A 51 -6.78 16.53 29.04
C LEU A 51 -7.79 16.11 30.11
N HIS A 52 -9.02 16.62 30.01
CA HIS A 52 -10.10 16.36 30.97
C HIS A 52 -11.06 15.32 30.42
N TYR A 53 -11.09 14.13 30.99
CA TYR A 53 -11.95 13.05 30.52
C TYR A 53 -13.43 13.38 30.74
N GLU A 54 -14.28 12.92 29.84
CA GLU A 54 -15.73 13.13 29.93
C GLU A 54 -16.42 11.99 30.71
N PRO A 55 -17.69 12.16 31.14
CA PRO A 55 -18.42 11.12 31.86
C PRO A 55 -18.43 9.76 31.11
N PRO A 56 -18.26 8.63 31.83
CA PRO A 56 -18.26 8.48 33.29
C PRO A 56 -16.89 8.69 33.96
N LEU A 57 -15.85 9.10 33.22
CA LEU A 57 -14.46 9.19 33.69
C LEU A 57 -14.03 10.63 34.03
N SER A 58 -14.97 11.52 34.36
CA SER A 58 -14.71 12.94 34.64
C SER A 58 -13.78 13.24 35.83
N GLY A 59 -13.47 12.25 36.66
CA GLY A 59 -12.47 12.38 37.72
C GLY A 59 -11.02 12.34 37.23
N PHE A 60 -10.77 11.93 35.98
CA PHE A 60 -9.44 11.78 35.41
C PHE A 60 -8.99 13.05 34.69
N VAL A 61 -7.75 13.46 34.94
CA VAL A 61 -7.09 14.58 34.25
C VAL A 61 -5.65 14.19 33.96
N ASP A 62 -5.23 14.37 32.70
CA ASP A 62 -3.83 14.23 32.32
C ASP A 62 -3.22 15.62 32.09
N ARG A 63 -2.07 15.91 32.70
CA ARG A 63 -1.33 17.16 32.48
C ARG A 63 -0.08 16.89 31.67
N LEU A 64 0.16 17.68 30.63
CA LEU A 64 1.26 17.51 29.70
C LEU A 64 2.31 18.61 29.86
N GLU A 65 3.57 18.25 29.68
CA GLU A 65 4.71 19.16 29.59
C GLU A 65 5.50 18.82 28.32
N PRO A 66 5.93 19.80 27.50
CA PRO A 66 6.74 19.52 26.32
C PRO A 66 8.05 18.81 26.69
N HIS A 67 8.38 17.74 25.98
CA HIS A 67 9.59 16.96 26.22
C HIS A 67 10.10 16.32 24.92
N GLY A 68 11.24 16.80 24.42
CA GLY A 68 11.80 16.36 23.14
C GLY A 68 10.83 16.68 21.98
N GLU A 69 10.58 15.69 21.12
CA GLU A 69 9.64 15.77 19.99
C GLU A 69 8.18 15.40 20.37
N GLY A 70 7.88 15.32 21.68
CA GLY A 70 6.56 14.97 22.19
C GLY A 70 6.28 15.60 23.55
N TYR A 71 5.59 14.87 24.42
CA TYR A 71 5.20 15.37 25.75
C TYR A 71 5.51 14.35 26.84
N SER A 72 5.92 14.82 28.01
CA SER A 72 5.80 14.07 29.25
C SER A 72 4.43 14.35 29.86
N GLY A 73 3.84 13.37 30.53
CA GLY A 73 2.49 13.43 31.06
C GLY A 73 2.41 12.94 32.50
N ARG A 74 1.59 13.62 33.30
CA ARG A 74 1.24 13.24 34.67
C ARG A 74 -0.26 12.99 34.77
N ALA A 75 -0.65 11.82 35.24
CA ALA A 75 -2.04 11.38 35.31
C ALA A 75 -2.61 11.55 36.73
N PHE A 76 -3.76 12.20 36.82
CA PHE A 76 -4.43 12.52 38.08
C PHE A 76 -5.84 11.91 38.13
N PHE A 77 -6.23 11.42 39.30
CA PHE A 77 -7.62 11.08 39.60
C PHE A 77 -8.06 11.85 40.84
N ARG A 78 -9.09 12.69 40.69
CA ARG A 78 -9.60 13.57 41.76
C ARG A 78 -8.49 14.37 42.46
N GLY A 79 -7.54 14.88 41.67
CA GLY A 79 -6.40 15.68 42.15
C GLY A 79 -5.22 14.89 42.72
N ARG A 80 -5.30 13.56 42.84
CA ARG A 80 -4.17 12.72 43.26
C ARG A 80 -3.45 12.15 42.04
N GLU A 81 -2.14 12.35 41.98
CA GLU A 81 -1.30 11.75 40.94
C GLU A 81 -1.26 10.23 41.13
N TYR A 82 -1.44 9.47 40.05
CA TYR A 82 -1.39 8.01 40.07
C TYR A 82 -0.40 7.41 39.05
N GLY A 83 0.29 8.24 38.28
CA GLY A 83 1.41 7.81 37.45
C GLY A 83 1.84 8.83 36.41
N THR A 84 2.93 8.48 35.72
CA THR A 84 3.52 9.29 34.66
C THR A 84 3.61 8.50 33.36
N PHE A 85 3.61 9.22 32.24
CA PHE A 85 3.68 8.65 30.90
C PHE A 85 4.42 9.59 29.95
N THR A 86 4.74 9.11 28.76
CA THR A 86 5.20 9.93 27.65
C THR A 86 4.23 9.79 26.47
N LEU A 87 4.04 10.89 25.75
CA LEU A 87 3.39 10.93 24.46
C LEU A 87 4.47 11.03 23.40
N ARG A 88 4.58 9.99 22.59
CA ARG A 88 5.40 10.01 21.39
C ARG A 88 4.49 10.24 20.20
N ARG A 89 4.82 11.22 19.38
CA ARG A 89 4.07 11.49 18.15
C ARG A 89 4.08 10.21 17.33
N ARG A 90 2.89 9.72 17.03
CA ARG A 90 2.75 8.66 16.04
C ARG A 90 2.74 9.39 14.72
N GLU A 91 3.80 9.23 13.94
CA GLU A 91 3.68 9.42 12.51
C GLU A 91 2.49 8.59 12.10
N VAL A 92 1.48 9.25 11.55
CA VAL A 92 0.42 8.57 10.84
C VAL A 92 1.18 7.93 9.67
N ALA A 93 1.64 6.69 9.83
CA ALA A 93 1.78 5.81 8.68
C ALA A 93 0.49 6.02 7.92
N GLY A 94 0.61 6.51 6.68
CA GLY A 94 -0.45 7.15 5.92
C GLY A 94 -1.82 6.53 6.13
N SER A 95 -2.90 7.30 5.93
CA SER A 95 -4.28 6.82 6.12
C SER A 95 -4.42 5.35 5.65
N ALA A 96 -5.28 4.52 6.26
CA ALA A 96 -5.39 3.10 5.86
C ALA A 96 -5.54 2.88 4.33
N VAL A 97 -6.05 3.90 3.64
CA VAL A 97 -6.12 4.02 2.19
C VAL A 97 -4.74 4.31 1.55
N GLU A 98 -3.97 5.27 2.05
CA GLU A 98 -2.60 5.58 1.62
C GLU A 98 -1.62 4.41 1.84
N SER A 99 -1.67 3.75 3.00
CA SER A 99 -0.87 2.53 3.23
C SER A 99 -1.23 1.42 2.23
N ARG A 100 -2.52 1.28 1.90
CA ARG A 100 -2.98 0.34 0.89
C ARG A 100 -2.53 0.74 -0.52
N LEU A 101 -2.53 2.03 -0.83
CA LEU A 101 -2.03 2.58 -2.09
C LEU A 101 -0.55 2.27 -2.27
N VAL A 102 0.30 2.62 -1.30
CA VAL A 102 1.74 2.33 -1.34
C VAL A 102 2.00 0.85 -1.53
N LYS A 103 1.26 -0.01 -0.82
CA LYS A 103 1.36 -1.47 -1.01
C LYS A 103 1.04 -1.89 -2.46
N HIS A 104 -0.06 -1.40 -3.05
CA HIS A 104 -0.46 -1.84 -4.40
C HIS A 104 0.41 -1.22 -5.50
N LEU A 105 0.98 -0.04 -5.27
CA LEU A 105 2.03 0.54 -6.13
C LEU A 105 3.28 -0.35 -6.15
N ASP A 106 3.67 -0.88 -4.99
CA ASP A 106 4.82 -1.80 -4.87
C ASP A 106 4.53 -3.15 -5.54
N GLU A 107 3.33 -3.70 -5.34
CA GLU A 107 2.88 -4.91 -6.04
C GLU A 107 2.84 -4.73 -7.57
N ALA A 108 2.35 -3.59 -8.06
CA ALA A 108 2.35 -3.27 -9.49
C ALA A 108 3.78 -3.15 -10.03
N PHE A 109 4.65 -2.40 -9.35
CA PHE A 109 6.06 -2.31 -9.73
C PHE A 109 6.73 -3.69 -9.80
N ALA A 110 6.48 -4.56 -8.83
CA ALA A 110 7.02 -5.92 -8.83
C ALA A 110 6.46 -6.78 -9.96
N LEU A 111 5.16 -6.64 -10.29
CA LEU A 111 4.53 -7.33 -11.42
C LEU A 111 5.22 -6.96 -12.73
N GLU A 112 5.35 -5.67 -13.03
CA GLU A 112 6.03 -5.15 -14.22
C GLU A 112 7.45 -5.72 -14.39
N GLN A 113 8.22 -5.77 -13.30
CA GLN A 113 9.58 -6.32 -13.33
C GLN A 113 9.60 -7.82 -13.64
N ASN A 114 8.60 -8.57 -13.18
CA ASN A 114 8.45 -9.99 -13.51
C ASN A 114 8.01 -10.18 -14.97
N VAL A 115 7.07 -9.37 -15.46
CA VAL A 115 6.60 -9.41 -16.85
C VAL A 115 7.74 -9.08 -17.82
N ARG A 116 8.57 -8.07 -17.54
CA ARG A 116 9.78 -7.81 -18.33
C ARG A 116 10.70 -9.03 -18.45
N THR A 117 10.91 -9.73 -17.33
CA THR A 117 11.74 -10.95 -17.31
C THR A 117 11.10 -12.08 -18.12
N MET A 118 9.77 -12.21 -18.05
CA MET A 118 9.00 -13.16 -18.87
C MET A 118 9.13 -12.83 -20.36
N LEU A 119 8.96 -11.58 -20.74
CA LEU A 119 9.08 -11.11 -22.12
C LEU A 119 10.48 -11.38 -22.69
N ASP A 120 11.55 -11.17 -21.91
CA ASP A 120 12.91 -11.56 -22.33
C ASP A 120 13.04 -13.06 -22.62
N GLY A 121 12.28 -13.91 -21.90
CA GLY A 121 12.17 -15.35 -22.17
C GLY A 121 11.39 -15.64 -23.45
N MET A 122 10.24 -14.99 -23.65
CA MET A 122 9.36 -15.19 -24.80
C MET A 122 10.02 -14.71 -26.09
N ILE A 123 10.66 -13.53 -26.09
CA ILE A 123 11.41 -13.00 -27.23
C ILE A 123 12.50 -13.99 -27.65
N ARG A 124 13.20 -14.64 -26.71
CA ARG A 124 14.24 -15.64 -27.05
C ARG A 124 13.69 -16.95 -27.60
N THR A 125 12.45 -17.30 -27.31
CA THR A 125 11.91 -18.66 -27.55
C THR A 125 10.79 -18.72 -28.58
N THR A 126 10.16 -17.60 -28.92
CA THR A 126 9.13 -17.54 -29.97
C THR A 126 9.76 -17.65 -31.34
N ASP A 127 9.20 -18.47 -32.22
CA ASP A 127 9.65 -18.62 -33.61
C ASP A 127 8.80 -17.79 -34.58
N ASP A 128 7.70 -17.17 -34.09
CA ASP A 128 6.85 -16.26 -34.86
C ASP A 128 7.42 -14.82 -34.87
N PRO A 129 7.73 -14.23 -36.05
CA PRO A 129 8.29 -12.89 -36.14
C PRO A 129 7.36 -11.78 -35.65
N GLY A 130 6.03 -11.92 -35.85
CA GLY A 130 5.06 -10.91 -35.45
C GLY A 130 4.92 -10.81 -33.92
N LEU A 131 4.86 -11.96 -33.25
CA LEU A 131 4.88 -12.05 -31.79
C LEU A 131 6.20 -11.56 -31.21
N ARG A 132 7.32 -11.87 -31.86
CA ARG A 132 8.63 -11.35 -31.44
C ARG A 132 8.63 -9.83 -31.43
N GLU A 133 8.20 -9.19 -32.51
CA GLU A 133 8.11 -7.73 -32.61
C GLU A 133 7.15 -7.16 -31.57
N ALA A 134 5.96 -7.76 -31.39
CA ALA A 134 5.00 -7.34 -30.39
C ALA A 134 5.58 -7.41 -28.97
N PHE A 135 6.27 -8.48 -28.60
CA PHE A 135 6.91 -8.63 -27.28
C PHE A 135 8.07 -7.67 -27.08
N GLU A 136 8.86 -7.36 -28.12
CA GLU A 136 9.93 -6.37 -28.05
C GLU A 136 9.38 -4.96 -27.80
N GLN A 137 8.32 -4.57 -28.52
CA GLN A 137 7.64 -3.31 -28.28
C GLN A 137 7.05 -3.25 -26.87
N HIS A 138 6.35 -4.30 -26.47
CA HIS A 138 5.68 -4.37 -25.18
C HIS A 138 6.68 -4.35 -24.01
N ARG A 139 7.83 -5.02 -24.12
CA ARG A 139 8.89 -4.95 -23.08
C ARG A 139 9.32 -3.51 -22.79
N GLU A 140 9.35 -2.65 -23.81
CA GLU A 140 9.67 -1.23 -23.61
C GLU A 140 8.50 -0.41 -23.06
N GLU A 141 7.25 -0.81 -23.31
CA GLU A 141 6.04 -0.31 -22.62
C GLU A 141 6.10 -0.68 -21.13
N THR A 142 6.20 -1.96 -20.80
CA THR A 142 6.33 -2.52 -19.43
C THR A 142 7.48 -1.87 -18.64
N ARG A 143 8.61 -1.55 -19.30
CA ARG A 143 9.69 -0.77 -18.65
C ARG A 143 9.22 0.62 -18.21
N ARG A 144 8.50 1.34 -19.08
CA ARG A 144 7.98 2.67 -18.73
C ARG A 144 6.95 2.59 -17.62
N HIS A 145 6.11 1.55 -17.62
CA HIS A 145 5.14 1.30 -16.55
C HIS A 145 5.82 1.07 -15.21
N ALA A 146 6.87 0.24 -15.17
CA ALA A 146 7.69 0.04 -13.98
C ALA A 146 8.31 1.36 -13.48
N ASP A 147 8.84 2.19 -14.36
CA ASP A 147 9.45 3.46 -13.97
C ASP A 147 8.38 4.47 -13.48
N LEU A 148 7.18 4.47 -14.07
CA LEU A 148 6.02 5.24 -13.57
C LEU A 148 5.62 4.79 -12.16
N MET A 149 5.43 3.48 -11.92
CA MET A 149 5.06 2.96 -10.60
C MET A 149 6.13 3.24 -9.54
N ARG A 150 7.41 3.16 -9.92
CA ARG A 150 8.52 3.57 -9.04
C ARG A 150 8.44 5.05 -8.69
N GLY A 151 8.21 5.92 -9.68
CA GLY A 151 8.03 7.35 -9.45
C GLY A 151 6.84 7.64 -8.53
N ARG A 152 5.73 6.91 -8.67
CA ARG A 152 4.59 6.99 -7.76
C ARG A 152 4.95 6.55 -6.33
N LEU A 153 5.67 5.44 -6.16
CA LEU A 153 6.15 5.00 -4.83
C LEU A 153 7.01 6.07 -4.15
N GLU A 154 7.96 6.64 -4.90
CA GLU A 154 8.86 7.67 -4.41
C GLU A 154 8.09 8.94 -4.01
N ALA A 155 7.03 9.30 -4.73
CA ALA A 155 6.15 10.42 -4.37
C ALA A 155 5.43 10.22 -3.02
N HIS A 156 5.19 8.98 -2.62
CA HIS A 156 4.64 8.61 -1.31
C HIS A 156 5.73 8.33 -0.25
N GLY A 157 6.99 8.71 -0.52
CA GLY A 157 8.11 8.48 0.41
C GLY A 157 8.48 7.01 0.60
N ALA A 158 7.95 6.12 -0.23
CA ALA A 158 8.23 4.69 -0.23
C ALA A 158 9.33 4.35 -1.25
N LYS A 159 9.96 3.19 -1.05
CA LYS A 159 10.89 2.60 -2.02
C LYS A 159 10.39 1.23 -2.42
N PRO A 160 10.66 0.78 -3.65
CA PRO A 160 10.36 -0.59 -4.04
C PRO A 160 10.88 -1.58 -3.03
N SER A 161 10.01 -2.46 -2.54
CA SER A 161 10.45 -3.51 -1.63
C SER A 161 11.21 -4.57 -2.44
N LEU A 162 12.22 -5.19 -1.83
CA LEU A 162 12.95 -6.32 -2.43
C LEU A 162 12.12 -7.63 -2.41
N VAL A 163 10.81 -7.56 -2.17
CA VAL A 163 9.98 -8.72 -1.82
C VAL A 163 9.52 -9.48 -3.07
N ARG A 164 9.77 -10.80 -3.05
CA ARG A 164 9.56 -11.78 -4.13
C ARG A 164 8.09 -12.16 -4.40
N GLU A 165 7.09 -11.52 -3.76
CA GLU A 165 5.73 -12.06 -3.69
C GLU A 165 5.01 -12.14 -5.05
N ALA A 166 5.16 -11.15 -5.94
CA ALA A 166 4.54 -11.16 -7.27
C ALA A 166 5.06 -12.30 -8.18
N GLY A 167 6.29 -12.77 -7.96
CA GLY A 167 6.88 -13.88 -8.72
C GLY A 167 6.19 -15.22 -8.49
N GLY A 168 5.46 -15.37 -7.37
CA GLY A 168 4.75 -16.60 -7.02
C GLY A 168 3.52 -16.87 -7.91
N ILE A 169 2.76 -15.84 -8.28
CA ILE A 169 1.54 -15.97 -9.09
C ILE A 169 1.91 -16.26 -10.55
N LEU A 170 2.84 -15.48 -11.11
CA LEU A 170 3.33 -15.68 -12.48
C LEU A 170 4.04 -17.04 -12.62
N GLY A 171 4.84 -17.41 -11.61
CA GLY A 171 5.47 -18.72 -11.52
C GLY A 171 4.50 -19.89 -11.32
N ALA A 172 3.28 -19.66 -10.83
CA ALA A 172 2.24 -20.67 -10.72
C ALA A 172 1.46 -20.83 -12.04
N LEU A 173 1.14 -19.72 -12.72
CA LEU A 173 0.43 -19.73 -14.01
C LEU A 173 1.25 -20.43 -15.11
N THR A 174 2.55 -20.15 -15.17
CA THR A 174 3.49 -20.78 -16.12
C THR A 174 3.72 -22.28 -15.86
N LYS A 175 3.44 -22.76 -14.65
CA LYS A 175 3.61 -24.18 -14.26
C LYS A 175 2.34 -25.03 -14.40
N LEU A 176 1.21 -24.45 -14.79
CA LEU A 176 -0.01 -25.22 -14.98
C LEU A 176 0.17 -26.21 -16.15
N PRO A 177 0.02 -27.53 -15.92
CA PRO A 177 0.12 -28.52 -16.98
C PRO A 177 -1.14 -28.45 -17.85
N LEU A 178 -1.08 -27.65 -18.91
CA LEU A 178 -2.07 -27.66 -19.99
C LEU A 178 -1.48 -28.47 -21.15
N ASP A 179 -1.80 -29.75 -21.15
CA ASP A 179 -1.37 -30.76 -22.14
C ASP A 179 -1.80 -30.45 -23.59
N LEU A 180 -2.56 -29.37 -23.82
CA LEU A 180 -3.09 -28.95 -25.12
C LEU A 180 -2.09 -28.22 -26.03
N VAL A 181 -0.97 -27.71 -25.50
CA VAL A 181 0.00 -26.90 -26.26
C VAL A 181 1.41 -27.51 -26.24
N ARG A 182 1.52 -28.86 -26.19
CA ARG A 182 2.83 -29.53 -26.27
C ARG A 182 3.33 -29.51 -27.71
N GLY A 183 4.45 -28.82 -27.94
CA GLY A 183 5.14 -28.80 -29.25
C GLY A 183 5.48 -27.40 -29.71
N ASP A 184 4.49 -26.50 -29.78
CA ASP A 184 4.69 -25.16 -30.35
C ASP A 184 5.04 -24.12 -29.28
N ARG A 185 6.20 -23.47 -29.44
CA ARG A 185 6.69 -22.41 -28.53
C ARG A 185 5.90 -21.11 -28.73
N ALA A 186 5.46 -20.80 -29.94
CA ALA A 186 4.71 -19.59 -30.24
C ALA A 186 3.32 -19.62 -29.57
N ALA A 187 2.56 -20.70 -29.74
CA ALA A 187 1.26 -20.87 -29.07
C ALA A 187 1.33 -20.80 -27.53
N ARG A 188 2.36 -21.41 -26.92
CA ARG A 188 2.56 -21.32 -25.45
C ARG A 188 2.87 -19.89 -25.01
N ASN A 189 3.77 -19.21 -25.72
CA ASN A 189 4.12 -17.83 -25.42
C ASN A 189 2.93 -16.89 -25.56
N ALA A 190 2.15 -17.02 -26.65
CA ALA A 190 0.95 -16.23 -26.87
C ALA A 190 -0.09 -16.44 -25.76
N ARG A 191 -0.36 -17.70 -25.37
CA ARG A 191 -1.25 -18.02 -24.23
C ARG A 191 -0.78 -17.37 -22.94
N ASP A 192 0.48 -17.57 -22.57
CA ASP A 192 1.03 -17.11 -21.30
C ASP A 192 1.08 -15.58 -21.24
N ALA A 193 1.43 -14.92 -22.36
CA ALA A 193 1.37 -13.47 -22.49
C ALA A 193 -0.08 -12.99 -22.30
N TYR A 194 -1.05 -13.54 -23.04
CA TYR A 194 -2.45 -13.13 -22.97
C TYR A 194 -3.03 -13.23 -21.54
N VAL A 195 -2.74 -14.31 -20.81
CA VAL A 195 -3.17 -14.44 -19.41
C VAL A 195 -2.53 -13.37 -18.52
N THR A 196 -1.26 -13.03 -18.79
CA THR A 196 -0.52 -12.01 -18.05
C THR A 196 -1.10 -10.62 -18.29
N GLU A 197 -1.41 -10.25 -19.53
CA GLU A 197 -2.07 -8.97 -19.86
C GLU A 197 -3.37 -8.79 -19.05
N HIS A 198 -4.21 -9.84 -18.95
CA HIS A 198 -5.45 -9.76 -18.18
C HIS A 198 -5.23 -9.66 -16.66
N LEU A 199 -4.13 -10.22 -16.16
CA LEU A 199 -3.73 -10.03 -14.77
C LEU A 199 -3.32 -8.56 -14.52
N GLU A 200 -2.57 -7.95 -15.44
CA GLU A 200 -2.15 -6.55 -15.37
C GLU A 200 -3.35 -5.60 -15.49
N ILE A 201 -4.25 -5.83 -16.45
CA ILE A 201 -5.50 -5.06 -16.58
C ILE A 201 -6.31 -5.08 -15.27
N ALA A 202 -6.45 -6.25 -14.65
CA ALA A 202 -7.16 -6.39 -13.38
C ALA A 202 -6.42 -5.71 -12.21
N GLY A 203 -5.09 -5.83 -12.18
CA GLY A 203 -4.23 -5.20 -11.19
C GLY A 203 -4.34 -3.67 -11.23
N TYR A 204 -4.21 -3.09 -12.41
CA TYR A 204 -4.32 -1.64 -12.59
C TYR A 204 -5.74 -1.11 -12.40
N GLU A 205 -6.80 -1.86 -12.74
CA GLU A 205 -8.18 -1.46 -12.42
C GLU A 205 -8.39 -1.38 -10.89
N LEU A 206 -7.83 -2.33 -10.13
CA LEU A 206 -7.88 -2.28 -8.67
C LEU A 206 -7.07 -1.11 -8.10
N LEU A 207 -5.83 -0.92 -8.59
CA LEU A 207 -4.96 0.17 -8.16
C LEU A 207 -5.59 1.54 -8.45
N GLU A 208 -6.19 1.74 -9.62
CA GLU A 208 -6.90 2.96 -9.99
C GLU A 208 -7.99 3.30 -8.96
N ARG A 209 -8.79 2.31 -8.55
CA ARG A 209 -9.86 2.51 -7.55
C ARG A 209 -9.31 2.83 -6.16
N ILE A 210 -8.15 2.30 -5.81
CA ILE A 210 -7.47 2.60 -4.55
C ILE A 210 -6.91 4.02 -4.60
N ALA A 211 -6.24 4.40 -5.69
CA ALA A 211 -5.70 5.74 -5.92
C ALA A 211 -6.80 6.81 -5.87
N ARG A 212 -7.96 6.57 -6.50
CA ARG A 212 -9.13 7.48 -6.40
C ARG A 212 -9.60 7.69 -4.96
N ARG A 213 -9.57 6.64 -4.12
CA ARG A 213 -9.95 6.75 -2.70
C ARG A 213 -8.89 7.46 -1.87
N ALA A 214 -7.64 7.42 -2.33
CA ALA A 214 -6.50 8.11 -1.75
C ALA A 214 -6.37 9.56 -2.25
N GLU A 215 -7.25 9.99 -3.17
CA GLU A 215 -7.20 11.31 -3.81
C GLU A 215 -5.87 11.55 -4.56
N ASP A 216 -5.29 10.48 -5.13
CA ASP A 216 -4.06 10.53 -5.94
C ASP A 216 -4.38 10.48 -7.44
N ASP A 217 -4.71 11.65 -8.01
CA ASP A 217 -5.10 11.78 -9.42
C ASP A 217 -3.97 11.41 -10.40
N GLU A 218 -2.71 11.65 -10.04
CA GLU A 218 -1.56 11.29 -10.87
C GLU A 218 -1.42 9.77 -11.02
N THR A 219 -1.65 9.01 -9.94
CA THR A 219 -1.69 7.54 -10.02
C THR A 219 -2.92 7.05 -10.79
N VAL A 220 -4.07 7.73 -10.68
CA VAL A 220 -5.26 7.38 -11.47
C VAL A 220 -5.00 7.49 -12.96
N GLU A 221 -4.40 8.58 -13.42
CA GLU A 221 -4.07 8.78 -14.84
C GLU A 221 -3.00 7.78 -15.31
N ALA A 222 -2.00 7.49 -14.49
CA ALA A 222 -1.01 6.45 -14.80
C ALA A 222 -1.69 5.08 -15.00
N CYS A 223 -2.57 4.67 -14.10
CA CYS A 223 -3.30 3.39 -14.23
C CYS A 223 -4.15 3.34 -15.49
N ARG A 224 -4.83 4.44 -15.86
CA ARG A 224 -5.65 4.50 -17.08
C ARG A 224 -4.81 4.35 -18.34
N SER A 225 -3.69 5.06 -18.42
CA SER A 225 -2.78 4.98 -19.55
C SER A 225 -2.23 3.57 -19.72
N ILE A 226 -1.74 2.97 -18.62
CA ILE A 226 -1.14 1.63 -18.64
C ILE A 226 -2.19 0.60 -19.06
N ARG A 227 -3.39 0.62 -18.47
CA ARG A 227 -4.47 -0.30 -18.85
C ARG A 227 -4.85 -0.25 -20.32
N HIS A 228 -4.81 0.93 -20.93
CA HIS A 228 -5.08 1.07 -22.36
C HIS A 228 -3.98 0.39 -23.19
N GLU A 229 -2.72 0.50 -22.77
CA GLU A 229 -1.59 -0.21 -23.40
C GLU A 229 -1.71 -1.74 -23.22
N GLU A 230 -2.02 -2.23 -22.01
CA GLU A 230 -2.25 -3.67 -21.74
C GLU A 230 -3.42 -4.24 -22.54
N GLN A 231 -4.51 -3.49 -22.67
CA GLN A 231 -5.66 -3.89 -23.49
C GLN A 231 -5.27 -4.02 -24.96
N ALA A 232 -4.51 -3.05 -25.48
CA ALA A 232 -4.03 -3.10 -26.85
C ALA A 232 -3.09 -4.29 -27.10
N MET A 233 -2.24 -4.63 -26.13
CA MET A 233 -1.37 -5.80 -26.22
C MET A 233 -2.17 -7.11 -26.19
N ALA A 234 -3.14 -7.24 -25.28
CA ALA A 234 -4.05 -8.38 -25.23
C ALA A 234 -4.79 -8.58 -26.57
N GLU A 235 -5.26 -7.50 -27.19
CA GLU A 235 -5.91 -7.52 -28.51
C GLU A 235 -4.94 -7.96 -29.62
N ARG A 236 -3.69 -7.47 -29.61
CA ARG A 236 -2.66 -7.89 -30.58
C ARG A 236 -2.34 -9.38 -30.46
N ILE A 237 -2.18 -9.90 -29.23
CA ILE A 237 -1.97 -11.33 -29.01
C ILE A 237 -3.19 -12.12 -29.48
N ALA A 238 -4.40 -11.62 -29.21
CA ALA A 238 -5.63 -12.28 -29.65
C ALA A 238 -5.75 -12.38 -31.18
N ALA A 239 -5.24 -11.38 -31.91
CA ALA A 239 -5.19 -11.42 -33.37
C ALA A 239 -4.21 -12.48 -33.92
N SER A 240 -3.27 -12.99 -33.12
CA SER A 240 -2.32 -14.02 -33.55
C SER A 240 -2.83 -15.45 -33.40
N TRP A 241 -4.03 -15.69 -32.83
CA TRP A 241 -4.49 -17.04 -32.50
C TRP A 241 -4.53 -17.99 -33.69
N ASP A 242 -5.04 -17.56 -34.83
CA ASP A 242 -5.10 -18.38 -36.03
C ASP A 242 -3.69 -18.70 -36.57
N ALA A 243 -2.75 -17.77 -36.44
CA ALA A 243 -1.37 -17.95 -36.89
C ALA A 243 -0.59 -18.93 -36.02
N VAL A 244 -0.81 -18.94 -34.70
CA VAL A 244 -0.13 -19.86 -33.77
C VAL A 244 -0.86 -21.19 -33.57
N ALA A 245 -2.08 -21.33 -34.07
CA ALA A 245 -2.84 -22.58 -34.00
C ALA A 245 -2.62 -23.50 -35.21
N GLY A 246 -2.09 -22.98 -36.32
CA GLY A 246 -1.83 -23.70 -37.58
C GLY A 246 -0.46 -24.37 -37.63
#